data_AF-A0A1K1T549-F1
#
_entry.id   AF-A0A1K1T549-F1
#
_cell.length_a   1.000
_cell.length_b   1.000
_cell.length_c   1.000
_cell.angle_alpha   90.00
_cell.angle_beta   90.00
_cell.angle_gamma   90.00
#
_symmetry.space_group_name_H-M   'P 1'
#
loop_
_entity.id
_entity.type
_entity.pdbx_description
1 polymer ?
#
loop_
_entity_poly.entity_id
_entity_poly.type
_entity_poly.pdbx_seq_one_letter_code
_entity_poly.pdbx_strand_id
1 'polypeptide(L)'
;MKTKSVTASNKTPMTIRSSKALLLSKSLYTRTGLTHPEWRLVETWQVEPFLFPTTTDIRPNHYGLIVAYIPDSITLKMSDPETGAIFEIKKFGDQVTYTSMNSQGSVATYFEWDILVSVALIVGGQSQSSHNNKNQFNEENGIQHLIAVGEEQGSIFSNGKESVIVPNTTYFSFTTNTSLYFSAGENQASSIHQVINEKLVKVESRILQGYASSGGSYALTDNKDKLYPDGISILNIDDGFSESVAKIEFNHNTTDGTVKISVLSKTVRVCELRESMIVFAL
;
A
#
# COMPACT_ATOMS: atom_id res chain seq x y z
N MET A 1 -13.74 -10.87 -7.40
CA MET A 1 -14.85 -10.83 -8.39
C MET A 1 -14.34 -10.15 -9.66
N LYS A 2 -14.50 -10.73 -10.86
CA LYS A 2 -14.17 -10.05 -12.14
C LYS A 2 -15.26 -9.02 -12.43
N THR A 3 -14.89 -7.77 -12.63
CA THR A 3 -15.82 -6.68 -12.97
C THR A 3 -15.41 -6.02 -14.29
N LYS A 4 -16.31 -5.19 -14.82
CA LYS A 4 -16.03 -4.37 -16.00
C LYS A 4 -15.18 -3.14 -15.66
N SER A 5 -15.28 -2.65 -14.42
CA SER A 5 -14.58 -1.45 -13.97
C SER A 5 -14.25 -1.50 -12.48
N VAL A 6 -13.13 -0.91 -12.09
CA VAL A 6 -12.68 -0.73 -10.69
C VAL A 6 -11.96 0.61 -10.53
N THR A 7 -12.04 1.21 -9.34
CA THR A 7 -11.40 2.50 -9.02
C THR A 7 -10.43 2.34 -7.85
N ALA A 8 -9.22 2.86 -8.01
CA ALA A 8 -8.15 2.84 -7.02
C ALA A 8 -7.42 4.20 -6.99
N SER A 9 -6.50 4.39 -6.05
CA SER A 9 -5.63 5.57 -6.07
C SER A 9 -4.72 5.55 -7.31
N ASN A 10 -4.37 6.74 -7.81
CA ASN A 10 -3.33 6.95 -8.82
C ASN A 10 -1.94 6.42 -8.41
N LYS A 11 -1.72 6.12 -7.14
CA LYS A 11 -0.48 5.53 -6.60
C LYS A 11 -0.58 4.01 -6.40
N THR A 12 -1.77 3.42 -6.52
CA THR A 12 -1.95 1.97 -6.43
C THR A 12 -1.39 1.31 -7.69
N PRO A 13 -0.36 0.44 -7.58
CA PRO A 13 0.18 -0.24 -8.76
C PRO A 13 -0.83 -1.26 -9.29
N MET A 14 -0.83 -1.43 -10.62
CA MET A 14 -1.57 -2.49 -11.28
C MET A 14 -0.72 -3.77 -11.39
N THR A 15 -1.35 -4.87 -11.79
CA THR A 15 -0.67 -6.08 -12.23
C THR A 15 -1.31 -6.62 -13.50
N ILE A 16 -0.54 -7.29 -14.33
CA ILE A 16 -1.03 -7.85 -15.60
C ILE A 16 -1.08 -9.36 -15.49
N ARG A 17 -2.22 -9.92 -15.88
CA ARG A 17 -2.47 -11.36 -15.88
C ARG A 17 -2.75 -11.85 -17.29
N SER A 18 -1.95 -12.81 -17.73
CA SER A 18 -2.08 -13.44 -19.03
C SER A 18 -1.48 -14.85 -19.01
N SER A 19 -1.99 -15.73 -19.87
CA SER A 19 -1.39 -17.07 -20.11
C SER A 19 -0.34 -17.05 -21.21
N LYS A 20 -0.23 -15.95 -21.95
CA LYS A 20 0.69 -15.77 -23.07
C LYS A 20 1.45 -14.46 -22.93
N ALA A 21 2.62 -14.39 -23.55
CA ALA A 21 3.33 -13.12 -23.69
C ALA A 21 2.48 -12.14 -24.51
N LEU A 22 2.45 -10.88 -24.10
CA LEU A 22 1.64 -9.84 -24.72
C LEU A 22 2.53 -8.75 -25.31
N LEU A 23 2.16 -8.28 -26.49
CA LEU A 23 2.59 -6.99 -27.03
C LEU A 23 1.79 -5.89 -26.33
N LEU A 24 2.48 -4.85 -25.87
CA LEU A 24 1.86 -3.71 -25.21
C LEU A 24 1.79 -2.54 -26.20
N SER A 25 0.63 -1.89 -26.31
CA SER A 25 0.49 -0.69 -27.15
C SER A 25 1.29 0.51 -26.65
N LYS A 26 1.71 0.47 -25.39
CA LYS A 26 2.53 1.46 -24.71
C LYS A 26 3.41 0.74 -23.70
N SER A 27 4.64 1.22 -23.55
CA SER A 27 5.57 0.68 -22.55
C SER A 27 5.03 0.93 -21.13
N LEU A 28 5.31 0.00 -20.22
CA LEU A 28 4.91 0.07 -18.82
C LEU A 28 6.13 -0.10 -17.92
N TYR A 29 6.08 0.45 -16.72
CA TYR A 29 7.09 0.21 -15.71
C TYR A 29 6.67 -0.97 -14.84
N THR A 30 7.57 -1.92 -14.62
CA THR A 30 7.34 -3.07 -13.72
C THR A 30 8.53 -3.29 -12.82
N ARG A 31 8.29 -3.74 -11.58
CA ARG A 31 9.34 -4.14 -10.65
C ARG A 31 9.83 -5.54 -11.01
N THR A 32 11.14 -5.79 -10.95
CA THR A 32 11.74 -7.05 -11.43
C THR A 32 12.40 -7.90 -10.33
N GLY A 33 12.49 -7.37 -9.10
CA GLY A 33 13.13 -8.05 -7.98
C GLY A 33 12.19 -8.18 -6.78
N LEU A 34 12.25 -9.32 -6.09
CA LEU A 34 11.48 -9.55 -4.87
C LEU A 34 12.04 -8.77 -3.66
N THR A 35 13.36 -8.59 -3.59
CA THR A 35 14.05 -7.96 -2.44
C THR A 35 14.68 -6.61 -2.74
N HIS A 36 14.95 -6.31 -4.03
CA HIS A 36 15.53 -5.03 -4.48
C HIS A 36 14.80 -4.56 -5.75
N PRO A 37 13.55 -4.12 -5.65
CA PRO A 37 12.74 -3.85 -6.82
C PRO A 37 13.09 -2.50 -7.46
N GLU A 38 13.98 -2.51 -8.44
CA GLU A 38 14.09 -1.40 -9.40
C GLU A 38 12.94 -1.45 -10.41
N TRP A 39 12.52 -0.26 -10.87
CA TRP A 39 11.54 -0.13 -11.95
C TRP A 39 12.21 -0.30 -13.30
N ARG A 40 11.68 -1.20 -14.12
CA ARG A 40 12.11 -1.43 -15.50
C ARG A 40 10.99 -1.10 -16.46
N LEU A 41 11.32 -0.40 -17.54
CA LEU A 41 10.42 -0.18 -18.66
C LEU A 41 10.33 -1.45 -19.54
N VAL A 42 9.12 -1.90 -19.86
CA VAL A 42 8.85 -3.06 -20.70
C VAL A 42 7.89 -2.73 -21.83
N GLU A 43 8.18 -3.22 -23.03
CA GLU A 43 7.34 -3.07 -24.24
C GLU A 43 6.53 -4.35 -24.55
N THR A 44 6.94 -5.45 -23.93
CA THR A 44 6.25 -6.74 -23.98
C THR A 44 6.06 -7.25 -22.57
N TRP A 45 4.88 -7.78 -22.27
CA TRP A 45 4.64 -8.49 -21.02
C TRP A 45 4.99 -9.96 -21.20
N GLN A 46 5.90 -10.48 -20.39
CA GLN A 46 6.21 -11.90 -20.36
C GLN A 46 5.33 -12.60 -19.31
N VAL A 47 5.12 -13.90 -19.47
CA VAL A 47 4.43 -14.68 -18.44
C VAL A 47 5.37 -14.84 -17.26
N GLU A 48 5.15 -14.05 -16.23
CA GLU A 48 5.98 -14.06 -15.02
C GLU A 48 5.45 -15.11 -14.01
N PRO A 49 6.35 -15.80 -13.28
CA PRO A 49 5.94 -16.71 -12.22
C PRO A 49 5.29 -15.97 -11.03
N PHE A 50 5.51 -14.67 -10.91
CA PHE A 50 4.93 -13.81 -9.88
C PHE A 50 4.27 -12.59 -10.50
N LEU A 51 3.23 -12.08 -9.85
CA LEU A 51 2.59 -10.84 -10.24
C LEU A 51 3.33 -9.68 -9.59
N PHE A 52 4.10 -8.95 -10.40
CA PHE A 52 4.89 -7.81 -9.96
C PHE A 52 4.15 -6.47 -10.10
N PRO A 53 4.41 -5.50 -9.20
CA PRO A 53 3.85 -4.16 -9.31
C PRO A 53 4.20 -3.54 -10.65
N THR A 54 3.17 -3.05 -11.35
CA THR A 54 3.26 -2.46 -12.68
C THR A 54 2.52 -1.12 -12.69
N THR A 55 2.97 -0.18 -13.51
CA THR A 55 2.38 1.17 -13.60
C THR A 55 2.65 1.78 -14.98
N THR A 56 1.88 2.80 -15.35
CA THR A 56 2.11 3.55 -16.60
C THR A 56 3.22 4.59 -16.45
N ASP A 57 3.48 5.04 -15.23
CA ASP A 57 4.55 6.00 -14.95
C ASP A 57 5.11 5.83 -13.53
N ILE A 58 6.27 6.42 -13.29
CA ILE A 58 6.96 6.49 -12.00
C ILE A 58 7.33 7.93 -11.71
N ARG A 59 7.25 8.35 -10.46
CA ARG A 59 7.54 9.73 -10.06
C ARG A 59 8.35 9.78 -8.76
N PRO A 60 9.34 10.67 -8.64
CA PRO A 60 9.91 10.98 -7.33
C PRO A 60 8.85 11.66 -6.46
N ASN A 61 8.70 11.19 -5.23
CA ASN A 61 7.91 11.88 -4.21
C ASN A 61 8.72 13.04 -3.58
N HIS A 62 8.13 13.77 -2.61
CA HIS A 62 8.78 14.91 -1.95
C HIS A 62 10.09 14.54 -1.20
N TYR A 63 10.33 13.25 -0.99
CA TYR A 63 11.50 12.69 -0.30
C TYR A 63 12.49 12.01 -1.27
N GLY A 64 12.29 12.16 -2.59
CA GLY A 64 13.18 11.64 -3.63
C GLY A 64 13.04 10.15 -3.94
N LEU A 65 12.08 9.44 -3.32
CA LEU A 65 11.83 8.03 -3.61
C LEU A 65 11.02 7.88 -4.90
N ILE A 66 11.48 7.01 -5.80
CA ILE A 66 10.78 6.69 -7.06
C ILE A 66 9.68 5.66 -6.79
N VAL A 67 8.43 6.07 -7.00
CA VAL A 67 7.24 5.25 -6.70
C VAL A 67 6.28 5.19 -7.89
N ALA A 68 5.36 4.22 -7.86
CA ALA A 68 4.33 4.08 -8.88
C ALA A 68 3.40 5.30 -8.89
N TYR A 69 3.10 5.81 -10.07
CA TYR A 69 2.16 6.91 -10.23
C TYR A 69 1.48 6.86 -11.61
N ILE A 70 0.18 7.10 -11.66
CA ILE A 70 -0.58 7.18 -12.91
C ILE A 70 -1.01 8.64 -13.11
N PRO A 71 -0.26 9.42 -13.92
CA PRO A 71 -0.46 10.86 -14.01
C PRO A 71 -1.57 11.27 -14.98
N ASP A 72 -1.88 10.43 -15.96
CA ASP A 72 -2.75 10.77 -17.08
C ASP A 72 -3.72 9.64 -17.44
N SER A 73 -4.83 10.01 -18.09
CA SER A 73 -5.75 9.04 -18.68
C SER A 73 -5.14 8.40 -19.93
N ILE A 74 -5.28 7.09 -20.05
CA ILE A 74 -4.61 6.30 -21.09
C ILE A 74 -5.46 5.09 -21.52
N THR A 75 -5.36 4.73 -22.79
CA THR A 75 -5.87 3.45 -23.29
C THR A 75 -4.70 2.50 -23.51
N LEU A 76 -4.75 1.34 -22.87
CA LEU A 76 -3.80 0.26 -23.05
C LEU A 76 -4.45 -0.84 -23.90
N LYS A 77 -3.80 -1.22 -24.99
CA LYS A 77 -4.10 -2.46 -25.70
C LYS A 77 -3.01 -3.46 -25.40
N MET A 78 -3.40 -4.66 -25.04
CA MET A 78 -2.48 -5.75 -24.77
C MET A 78 -2.92 -6.95 -25.59
N SER A 79 -2.01 -7.48 -26.42
CA SER A 79 -2.39 -8.48 -27.41
C SER A 79 -1.36 -9.57 -27.62
N ASP A 80 -1.85 -10.76 -27.87
CA ASP A 80 -1.15 -11.87 -28.52
C ASP A 80 -1.83 -12.16 -29.87
N PRO A 81 -1.34 -13.11 -30.69
CA PRO A 81 -1.95 -13.41 -32.00
C PRO A 81 -3.44 -13.81 -31.97
N GLU A 82 -3.96 -14.29 -30.84
CA GLU A 82 -5.33 -14.80 -30.68
C GLU A 82 -6.23 -13.88 -29.82
N THR A 83 -5.62 -13.07 -28.94
CA THR A 83 -6.35 -12.22 -27.98
C THR A 83 -5.88 -10.76 -28.05
N GLY A 84 -6.79 -9.81 -28.00
CA GLY A 84 -6.51 -8.37 -27.89
C GLY A 84 -7.42 -7.68 -26.88
N ALA A 85 -6.98 -7.59 -25.62
CA ALA A 85 -7.72 -6.86 -24.58
C ALA A 85 -7.47 -5.35 -24.69
N ILE A 86 -8.51 -4.57 -24.43
CA ILE A 86 -8.43 -3.10 -24.41
C ILE A 86 -8.89 -2.61 -23.04
N PHE A 87 -8.03 -1.87 -22.37
CA PHE A 87 -8.31 -1.23 -21.08
C PHE A 87 -8.28 0.28 -21.22
N GLU A 88 -9.31 0.93 -20.72
CA GLU A 88 -9.33 2.38 -20.51
C GLU A 88 -8.98 2.67 -19.05
N ILE A 89 -7.96 3.49 -18.83
CA ILE A 89 -7.50 3.95 -17.51
C ILE A 89 -7.78 5.45 -17.46
N LYS A 90 -8.78 5.87 -16.70
CA LYS A 90 -9.19 7.28 -16.59
C LYS A 90 -8.81 7.85 -15.23
N LYS A 91 -8.06 8.95 -15.23
CA LYS A 91 -7.65 9.65 -14.02
C LYS A 91 -8.58 10.82 -13.71
N PHE A 92 -8.99 10.93 -12.45
CA PHE A 92 -9.73 12.06 -11.90
C PHE A 92 -9.17 12.38 -10.51
N GLY A 93 -8.51 13.53 -10.35
CA GLY A 93 -7.87 13.87 -9.08
C GLY A 93 -6.82 12.83 -8.67
N ASP A 94 -6.88 12.34 -7.45
CA ASP A 94 -6.03 11.29 -6.87
C ASP A 94 -6.52 9.85 -7.18
N GLN A 95 -7.59 9.72 -7.97
CA GLN A 95 -8.19 8.43 -8.32
C GLN A 95 -8.01 8.06 -9.80
N VAL A 96 -7.98 6.75 -10.04
CA VAL A 96 -7.90 6.14 -11.36
C VAL A 96 -8.94 5.03 -11.48
N THR A 97 -9.73 5.09 -12.54
CA THR A 97 -10.73 4.09 -12.90
C THR A 97 -10.23 3.26 -14.07
N TYR A 98 -10.11 1.96 -13.87
CA TYR A 98 -9.71 0.97 -14.86
C TYR A 98 -10.95 0.29 -15.41
N THR A 99 -11.12 0.28 -16.73
CA THR A 99 -12.30 -0.29 -17.40
C THR A 99 -11.88 -1.22 -18.52
N SER A 100 -12.40 -2.46 -18.52
CA SER A 100 -12.28 -3.35 -19.67
C SER A 100 -13.29 -2.94 -20.75
N MET A 101 -12.78 -2.66 -21.94
CA MET A 101 -13.56 -2.13 -23.06
C MET A 101 -14.09 -3.21 -24.01
N ASN A 102 -13.62 -4.45 -23.88
CA ASN A 102 -14.08 -5.58 -24.70
C ASN A 102 -14.13 -6.89 -23.90
N SER A 103 -14.75 -7.92 -24.49
CA SER A 103 -14.93 -9.23 -23.85
C SER A 103 -13.63 -10.03 -23.65
N GLN A 104 -12.53 -9.58 -24.26
CA GLN A 104 -11.22 -10.23 -24.16
C GLN A 104 -10.41 -9.73 -22.95
N GLY A 105 -10.89 -8.73 -22.21
CA GLY A 105 -10.29 -8.25 -20.98
C GLY A 105 -11.26 -8.29 -19.80
N SER A 106 -10.74 -8.34 -18.58
CA SER A 106 -11.49 -8.08 -17.36
C SER A 106 -10.61 -7.40 -16.32
N VAL A 107 -11.22 -6.73 -15.35
CA VAL A 107 -10.51 -6.13 -14.22
C VAL A 107 -10.89 -6.82 -12.91
N ALA A 108 -9.96 -6.86 -11.97
CA ALA A 108 -10.20 -7.35 -10.62
C ALA A 108 -9.35 -6.55 -9.62
N THR A 109 -9.66 -6.68 -8.33
CA THR A 109 -8.89 -6.11 -7.23
C THR A 109 -8.27 -7.22 -6.39
N TYR A 110 -7.07 -6.96 -5.90
CA TYR A 110 -6.36 -7.79 -4.93
C TYR A 110 -6.33 -7.09 -3.59
N PHE A 111 -6.54 -7.88 -2.53
CA PHE A 111 -6.51 -7.43 -1.15
C PHE A 111 -5.52 -8.27 -0.36
N GLU A 112 -4.89 -7.63 0.61
CA GLU A 112 -4.08 -8.28 1.65
C GLU A 112 -4.24 -7.44 2.91
N TRP A 113 -4.33 -8.07 4.08
CA TRP A 113 -4.64 -7.39 5.35
C TRP A 113 -5.85 -6.43 5.26
N ASP A 114 -6.87 -6.83 4.49
CA ASP A 114 -8.11 -6.09 4.18
C ASP A 114 -7.92 -4.72 3.50
N ILE A 115 -6.73 -4.41 2.97
CA ILE A 115 -6.47 -3.18 2.21
C ILE A 115 -6.29 -3.50 0.73
N LEU A 116 -6.71 -2.58 -0.14
CA LEU A 116 -6.53 -2.73 -1.59
C LEU A 116 -5.03 -2.64 -1.90
N VAL A 117 -4.46 -3.71 -2.45
CA VAL A 117 -3.02 -3.75 -2.73
C VAL A 117 -2.69 -3.62 -4.22
N SER A 118 -3.61 -4.05 -5.10
CA SER A 118 -3.41 -3.91 -6.54
C SER A 118 -4.71 -4.01 -7.34
N VAL A 119 -4.68 -3.45 -8.56
CA VAL A 119 -5.69 -3.68 -9.61
C VAL A 119 -5.12 -4.63 -10.66
N ALA A 120 -5.83 -5.72 -10.96
CA ALA A 120 -5.47 -6.69 -11.98
C ALA A 120 -6.08 -6.33 -13.34
N LEU A 121 -5.25 -6.24 -14.37
CA LEU A 121 -5.66 -6.25 -15.77
C LEU A 121 -5.52 -7.68 -16.30
N ILE A 122 -6.66 -8.34 -16.54
CA ILE A 122 -6.69 -9.75 -16.94
C ILE A 122 -6.99 -9.84 -18.43
N VAL A 123 -6.06 -10.42 -19.19
CA VAL A 123 -6.15 -10.61 -20.64
C VAL A 123 -6.50 -12.05 -20.96
N GLY A 124 -7.53 -12.24 -21.79
CA GLY A 124 -8.03 -13.54 -22.22
C GLY A 124 -8.90 -14.24 -21.19
N GLY A 125 -9.40 -15.42 -21.59
CA GLY A 125 -10.21 -16.30 -20.76
C GLY A 125 -9.36 -17.15 -19.82
N GLN A 126 -8.65 -16.55 -18.85
CA GLN A 126 -8.06 -17.36 -17.79
C GLN A 126 -9.17 -17.87 -16.85
N SER A 127 -9.48 -19.17 -16.94
CA SER A 127 -9.73 -19.99 -15.76
C SER A 127 -8.43 -20.05 -14.97
N GLN A 128 -8.51 -19.84 -13.66
CA GLN A 128 -7.39 -19.86 -12.70
C GLN A 128 -6.25 -20.77 -13.17
N SER A 129 -5.10 -20.20 -13.50
CA SER A 129 -3.94 -21.03 -13.81
C SER A 129 -3.56 -21.77 -12.54
N SER A 130 -3.46 -23.10 -12.61
CA SER A 130 -3.13 -24.02 -11.52
C SER A 130 -1.72 -23.85 -10.93
N HIS A 131 -1.01 -22.78 -11.26
CA HIS A 131 0.15 -22.35 -10.49
C HIS A 131 -0.34 -21.68 -9.22
N ASN A 132 -0.16 -22.38 -8.09
CA ASN A 132 -0.35 -21.90 -6.73
C ASN A 132 0.59 -20.71 -6.45
N ASN A 133 0.35 -19.57 -7.10
CA ASN A 133 1.04 -18.33 -6.82
C ASN A 133 0.46 -17.83 -5.50
N LYS A 134 1.11 -18.21 -4.40
CA LYS A 134 0.84 -17.69 -3.07
C LYS A 134 1.46 -16.30 -2.96
N ASN A 135 0.84 -15.46 -2.13
CA ASN A 135 1.42 -14.20 -1.69
C ASN A 135 2.85 -14.46 -1.19
N GLN A 136 3.78 -13.62 -1.62
CA GLN A 136 5.17 -13.67 -1.17
C GLN A 136 5.41 -12.51 -0.22
N PHE A 137 6.07 -12.81 0.90
CA PHE A 137 6.39 -11.85 1.93
C PHE A 137 7.90 -11.77 2.16
N ASN A 138 8.39 -10.55 2.37
CA ASN A 138 9.70 -10.29 2.96
C ASN A 138 9.50 -9.76 4.38
N GLU A 139 10.29 -10.22 5.34
CA GLU A 139 10.20 -9.72 6.72
C GLU A 139 11.43 -8.88 7.05
N GLU A 140 11.19 -7.70 7.63
CA GLU A 140 12.24 -6.80 8.10
C GLU A 140 11.79 -6.11 9.39
N ASN A 141 12.56 -6.25 10.47
CA ASN A 141 12.32 -5.53 11.74
C ASN A 141 10.86 -5.66 12.27
N GLY A 142 10.31 -6.87 12.18
CA GLY A 142 8.93 -7.19 12.57
C GLY A 142 7.85 -6.67 11.61
N ILE A 143 8.23 -6.16 10.43
CA ILE A 143 7.33 -5.74 9.36
C ILE A 143 7.32 -6.82 8.27
N GLN A 144 6.14 -7.28 7.91
CA GLN A 144 5.92 -8.11 6.72
C GLN A 144 5.61 -7.20 5.53
N HIS A 145 6.36 -7.36 4.44
CA HIS A 145 6.17 -6.67 3.18
C HIS A 145 5.61 -7.65 2.14
N LEU A 146 4.45 -7.37 1.57
CA LEU A 146 3.87 -8.13 0.46
C LEU A 146 4.61 -7.76 -0.83
N ILE A 147 5.54 -8.60 -1.27
CA ILE A 147 6.44 -8.34 -2.41
C ILE A 147 5.91 -8.91 -3.74
N ALA A 148 4.99 -9.88 -3.69
CA ALA A 148 4.23 -10.35 -4.84
C ALA A 148 2.83 -10.82 -4.43
N VAL A 149 1.82 -10.55 -5.26
CA VAL A 149 0.42 -10.94 -5.02
C VAL A 149 0.09 -12.27 -5.69
N GLY A 150 -0.67 -13.09 -4.98
CA GLY A 150 -1.29 -14.33 -5.46
C GLY A 150 -2.71 -14.12 -5.98
N GLU A 151 -3.46 -15.21 -6.16
CA GLU A 151 -4.85 -15.17 -6.63
C GLU A 151 -5.88 -14.83 -5.53
N GLU A 152 -5.65 -13.79 -4.72
CA GLU A 152 -6.56 -13.48 -3.61
C GLU A 152 -7.56 -12.36 -3.94
N GLN A 153 -8.78 -12.75 -4.30
CA GLN A 153 -9.86 -11.82 -4.58
C GLN A 153 -10.72 -11.59 -3.33
N GLY A 154 -10.42 -10.54 -2.58
CA GLY A 154 -11.20 -10.12 -1.42
C GLY A 154 -12.27 -9.06 -1.73
N SER A 155 -13.07 -8.75 -0.72
CA SER A 155 -13.89 -7.54 -0.64
C SER A 155 -13.44 -6.71 0.56
N ILE A 156 -13.38 -5.39 0.40
CA ILE A 156 -13.07 -4.44 1.49
C ILE A 156 -13.99 -4.73 2.68
N PHE A 157 -13.41 -4.82 3.88
CA PHE A 157 -14.15 -4.62 5.11
C PHE A 157 -13.47 -3.53 5.94
N SER A 158 -14.20 -2.43 6.18
CA SER A 158 -13.84 -1.45 7.20
C SER A 158 -14.48 -1.90 8.50
N ASN A 159 -13.66 -2.44 9.40
CA ASN A 159 -14.05 -2.86 10.74
C ASN A 159 -13.24 -2.12 11.82
N GLY A 160 -12.40 -1.17 11.41
CA GLY A 160 -11.62 -0.36 12.34
C GLY A 160 -12.45 0.70 13.05
N LYS A 161 -11.84 1.30 14.08
CA LYS A 161 -12.42 2.35 14.91
C LYS A 161 -11.70 3.67 14.68
N GLU A 162 -12.35 4.79 14.99
CA GLU A 162 -11.69 6.10 15.01
C GLU A 162 -10.85 6.29 16.28
N SER A 163 -11.13 5.55 17.35
CA SER A 163 -10.37 5.61 18.59
C SER A 163 -10.32 4.26 19.32
N VAL A 164 -9.21 4.00 20.00
CA VAL A 164 -9.02 2.86 20.91
C VAL A 164 -8.32 3.29 22.20
N ILE A 165 -8.45 2.51 23.26
CA ILE A 165 -7.69 2.67 24.50
C ILE A 165 -6.88 1.40 24.69
N VAL A 166 -5.58 1.55 24.93
CA VAL A 166 -4.63 0.44 25.13
C VAL A 166 -3.78 0.70 26.37
N PRO A 167 -3.19 -0.35 26.99
CA PRO A 167 -2.16 -0.17 28.01
C PRO A 167 -0.99 0.66 27.48
N ASN A 168 -0.40 1.52 28.30
CA ASN A 168 0.75 2.36 27.92
C ASN A 168 2.05 1.57 27.65
N THR A 169 2.04 0.26 27.91
CA THR A 169 3.09 -0.71 27.56
C THR A 169 2.91 -1.33 26.17
N THR A 170 1.85 -0.97 25.46
CA THR A 170 1.52 -1.55 24.13
C THR A 170 2.23 -0.78 23.04
N TYR A 171 3.05 -1.45 22.23
CA TYR A 171 3.55 -0.89 20.97
C TYR A 171 2.40 -0.74 19.96
N PHE A 172 2.41 0.34 19.18
CA PHE A 172 1.52 0.46 18.02
C PHE A 172 2.22 -0.05 16.76
N SER A 173 1.45 -0.37 15.73
CA SER A 173 1.94 -0.92 14.45
C SER A 173 1.24 -0.28 13.26
N PHE A 174 1.70 -0.55 12.04
CA PHE A 174 1.06 -0.05 10.82
C PHE A 174 0.72 -1.14 9.83
N THR A 175 -0.41 -0.97 9.15
CA THR A 175 -0.76 -1.65 7.89
C THR A 175 -0.96 -0.61 6.80
N THR A 176 -0.28 -0.75 5.66
CA THR A 176 -0.31 0.25 4.59
C THR A 176 0.01 -0.32 3.21
N ASN A 177 -0.54 0.29 2.15
CA ASN A 177 -0.22 0.06 0.74
C ASN A 177 0.60 1.22 0.13
N THR A 178 1.16 2.10 0.95
CA THR A 178 2.04 3.19 0.52
C THR A 178 3.22 3.37 1.48
N SER A 179 4.20 4.17 1.09
CA SER A 179 5.25 4.60 2.03
C SER A 179 4.66 5.62 3.00
N LEU A 180 5.11 5.59 4.25
CA LEU A 180 4.68 6.52 5.29
C LEU A 180 5.85 7.44 5.66
N TYR A 181 5.58 8.74 5.73
CA TYR A 181 6.53 9.75 6.22
C TYR A 181 5.96 10.38 7.48
N PHE A 182 6.77 10.38 8.53
CA PHE A 182 6.33 10.72 9.87
C PHE A 182 6.84 12.11 10.26
N SER A 183 5.97 12.90 10.88
CA SER A 183 6.37 14.13 11.54
C SER A 183 5.57 14.35 12.82
N ALA A 184 6.18 15.03 13.78
CA ALA A 184 5.49 15.43 15.01
C ALA A 184 4.54 16.60 14.74
N GLY A 185 3.49 16.73 15.56
CA GLY A 185 2.70 17.95 15.64
C GLY A 185 3.54 19.16 16.05
N GLU A 186 3.06 20.37 15.71
CA GLU A 186 3.72 21.61 16.12
C GLU A 186 3.95 21.65 17.64
N ASN A 187 5.15 22.07 18.06
CA ASN A 187 5.54 22.23 19.47
C ASN A 187 5.54 20.95 20.32
N GLN A 188 5.75 19.78 19.71
CA GLN A 188 5.82 18.51 20.44
C GLN A 188 7.21 17.86 20.36
N ALA A 189 7.66 17.32 21.49
CA ALA A 189 8.95 16.64 21.62
C ALA A 189 8.92 15.16 21.18
N SER A 190 7.77 14.65 20.73
CA SER A 190 7.64 13.24 20.37
C SER A 190 8.36 12.94 19.05
N SER A 191 9.10 11.84 19.03
CA SER A 191 9.68 11.24 17.82
C SER A 191 9.16 9.82 17.71
N ILE A 192 8.90 9.36 16.49
CA ILE A 192 8.51 7.97 16.28
C ILE A 192 9.76 7.09 16.30
N HIS A 193 9.69 6.01 17.05
CA HIS A 193 10.77 5.03 17.19
C HIS A 193 10.25 3.66 16.81
N GLN A 194 11.06 2.86 16.12
CA GLN A 194 10.77 1.47 15.80
C GLN A 194 11.71 0.56 16.59
N VAL A 195 11.20 -0.61 17.01
CA VAL A 195 12.05 -1.68 17.53
C VAL A 195 12.85 -2.30 16.36
N ILE A 196 14.16 -2.09 16.35
CA ILE A 196 15.11 -2.63 15.38
C ILE A 196 16.25 -3.28 16.18
N ASN A 197 16.52 -4.57 15.94
CA ASN A 197 17.51 -5.34 16.70
C ASN A 197 17.39 -5.13 18.22
N GLU A 198 16.15 -5.25 18.72
CA GLU A 198 15.80 -5.03 20.13
C GLU A 198 16.13 -3.62 20.66
N LYS A 199 16.26 -2.61 19.83
CA LYS A 199 16.46 -1.21 20.27
C LYS A 199 15.40 -0.30 19.69
N LEU A 200 14.99 0.70 20.45
CA LEU A 200 14.14 1.77 19.93
C LEU A 200 15.02 2.74 19.15
N VAL A 201 14.88 2.70 17.83
CA VAL A 201 15.62 3.55 16.90
C VAL A 201 14.66 4.58 16.33
N LYS A 202 15.04 5.86 16.40
CA LYS A 202 14.25 6.93 15.78
C LYS A 202 14.13 6.68 14.28
N VAL A 203 12.91 6.76 13.76
CA VAL A 203 12.63 6.64 12.32
C VAL A 203 11.86 7.86 11.84
N GLU A 204 12.01 8.23 10.58
CA GLU A 204 11.29 9.35 9.97
C GLU A 204 10.37 8.88 8.85
N SER A 205 10.48 7.60 8.47
CA SER A 205 9.64 7.01 7.44
C SER A 205 9.55 5.49 7.58
N ARG A 206 8.58 4.91 6.88
CA ARG A 206 8.47 3.49 6.56
C ARG A 206 8.37 3.37 5.05
N ILE A 207 9.43 2.87 4.42
CA ILE A 207 9.51 2.76 2.97
C ILE A 207 8.87 1.45 2.50
N LEU A 208 7.96 1.54 1.54
CA LEU A 208 7.27 0.37 1.01
C LEU A 208 8.12 -0.36 -0.04
N GLN A 209 8.45 -1.62 0.24
CA GLN A 209 9.23 -2.48 -0.65
C GLN A 209 8.39 -3.28 -1.66
N GLY A 210 7.06 -3.25 -1.58
CA GLY A 210 6.19 -4.07 -2.43
C GLY A 210 4.83 -3.43 -2.67
N TYR A 211 3.78 -4.24 -2.57
CA TYR A 211 2.38 -3.82 -2.71
C TYR A 211 1.79 -3.28 -1.42
N ALA A 212 2.16 -3.86 -0.28
CA ALA A 212 1.71 -3.46 1.04
C ALA A 212 2.71 -3.91 2.11
N SER A 213 2.53 -3.42 3.34
CA SER A 213 3.22 -3.95 4.51
C SER A 213 2.34 -3.91 5.75
N SER A 214 2.54 -4.84 6.67
CA SER A 214 1.86 -4.88 7.98
C SER A 214 2.85 -5.22 9.10
N GLY A 215 2.58 -4.73 10.31
CA GLY A 215 3.38 -4.99 11.50
C GLY A 215 4.35 -3.86 11.85
N GLY A 216 5.47 -4.24 12.45
CA GLY A 216 6.42 -3.38 13.14
C GLY A 216 5.95 -3.02 14.56
N SER A 217 6.89 -2.71 15.44
CA SER A 217 6.61 -2.26 16.81
C SER A 217 7.13 -0.84 17.00
N TYR A 218 6.22 0.11 17.19
CA TYR A 218 6.52 1.53 17.26
C TYR A 218 6.14 2.13 18.62
N ALA A 219 6.91 3.16 19.01
CA ALA A 219 6.74 3.96 20.21
C ALA A 219 6.95 5.45 19.89
N LEU A 220 6.56 6.32 20.81
CA LEU A 220 6.74 7.78 20.71
C LEU A 220 7.90 8.30 21.59
N THR A 221 8.68 7.39 22.18
CA THR A 221 9.90 7.64 22.94
C THR A 221 10.97 6.62 22.56
N ASP A 222 12.22 6.86 22.98
CA ASP A 222 13.34 5.93 22.89
C ASP A 222 13.45 4.98 24.11
N ASN A 223 12.52 5.06 25.06
CA ASN A 223 12.55 4.29 26.30
C ASN A 223 11.52 3.15 26.28
N LYS A 224 12.00 1.90 26.32
CA LYS A 224 11.16 0.69 26.32
C LYS A 224 10.23 0.57 27.53
N ASP A 225 10.58 1.19 28.65
CA ASP A 225 9.77 1.19 29.86
C ASP A 225 8.74 2.34 29.88
N LYS A 226 8.84 3.26 28.91
CA LYS A 226 7.94 4.43 28.80
C LYS A 226 7.67 4.75 27.34
N LEU A 227 6.86 3.93 26.65
CA LEU A 227 6.66 4.01 25.19
C LEU A 227 6.01 5.30 24.69
N TYR A 228 5.34 6.06 25.58
CA TYR A 228 4.60 7.27 25.23
C TYR A 228 5.03 8.43 26.16
N PRO A 229 5.25 9.65 25.63
CA PRO A 229 5.37 10.85 26.46
C PRO A 229 4.13 11.05 27.32
N ASP A 230 4.27 11.76 28.44
CA ASP A 230 3.11 12.08 29.28
C ASP A 230 2.23 13.13 28.57
N GLY A 231 0.91 12.97 28.68
CA GLY A 231 -0.05 13.87 28.03
C GLY A 231 -0.28 13.57 26.55
N ILE A 232 -0.47 14.62 25.75
CA ILE A 232 -0.92 14.51 24.35
C ILE A 232 0.28 14.57 23.40
N SER A 233 0.36 13.60 22.49
CA SER A 233 1.26 13.57 21.34
C SER A 233 0.46 13.39 20.04
N ILE A 234 0.89 14.05 18.97
CA ILE A 234 0.30 14.01 17.64
C ILE A 234 1.35 13.49 16.67
N LEU A 235 1.00 12.43 15.95
CA LEU A 235 1.74 11.90 14.82
C LEU A 235 1.03 12.34 13.53
N ASN A 236 1.74 13.04 12.66
CA ASN A 236 1.32 13.29 11.30
C ASN A 236 1.92 12.22 10.39
N ILE A 237 1.10 11.69 9.48
CA ILE A 237 1.47 10.71 8.47
C ILE A 237 1.20 11.31 7.10
N ASP A 238 2.21 11.27 6.22
CA ASP A 238 2.15 11.74 4.83
C ASP A 238 2.54 10.58 3.89
N ASP A 239 1.94 10.53 2.70
CA ASP A 239 2.21 9.50 1.68
C ASP A 239 3.42 9.78 0.77
N GLY A 240 4.08 10.92 0.98
CA GLY A 240 5.19 11.45 0.21
C GLY A 240 4.77 12.45 -0.89
N PHE A 241 3.48 12.58 -1.18
CA PHE A 241 2.93 13.56 -2.14
C PHE A 241 2.04 14.60 -1.48
N SER A 242 1.77 14.47 -0.18
CA SER A 242 0.83 15.30 0.58
C SER A 242 -0.59 15.30 0.02
N GLU A 243 -0.93 14.32 -0.80
CA GLU A 243 -2.30 14.09 -1.31
C GLU A 243 -3.11 13.29 -0.29
N SER A 244 -2.47 12.31 0.35
CA SER A 244 -3.05 11.46 1.38
C SER A 244 -2.29 11.67 2.69
N VAL A 245 -2.97 12.26 3.68
CA VAL A 245 -2.40 12.55 5.00
C VAL A 245 -3.33 12.09 6.13
N ALA A 246 -2.80 11.87 7.32
CA ALA A 246 -3.56 11.62 8.54
C ALA A 246 -2.89 12.23 9.78
N LYS A 247 -3.71 12.62 10.77
CA LYS A 247 -3.26 13.07 12.10
C LYS A 247 -3.76 12.09 13.16
N ILE A 248 -2.85 11.50 13.91
CA ILE A 248 -3.14 10.53 14.97
C ILE A 248 -2.76 11.14 16.32
N GLU A 249 -3.71 11.21 17.24
CA GLU A 249 -3.49 11.61 18.62
C GLU A 249 -3.23 10.40 19.51
N PHE A 250 -2.26 10.55 20.41
CA PHE A 250 -1.97 9.66 21.51
C PHE A 250 -2.09 10.47 22.80
N ASN A 251 -3.12 10.19 23.60
CA ASN A 251 -3.34 10.82 24.89
C ASN A 251 -2.99 9.82 26.00
N HIS A 252 -1.80 9.98 26.58
CA HIS A 252 -1.26 9.12 27.63
C HIS A 252 -1.70 9.61 29.01
N ASN A 253 -2.56 8.81 29.66
CA ASN A 253 -2.98 9.00 31.03
C ASN A 253 -2.10 8.16 31.96
N THR A 254 -1.14 8.81 32.61
CA THR A 254 -0.18 8.18 33.53
C THR A 254 -0.83 7.64 34.81
N THR A 255 -1.97 8.19 35.22
CA THR A 255 -2.71 7.76 36.42
C THR A 255 -3.34 6.40 36.18
N ASP A 256 -3.93 6.21 34.99
CA ASP A 256 -4.63 4.96 34.63
C ASP A 256 -3.72 3.96 33.91
N GLY A 257 -2.49 4.35 33.55
CA GLY A 257 -1.55 3.51 32.81
C GLY A 257 -2.01 3.18 31.39
N THR A 258 -2.78 4.08 30.77
CA THR A 258 -3.40 3.84 29.45
C THR A 258 -3.09 4.95 28.47
N VAL A 259 -3.18 4.63 27.18
CA VAL A 259 -3.07 5.58 26.08
C VAL A 259 -4.32 5.45 25.22
N LYS A 260 -4.98 6.57 24.99
CA LYS A 260 -6.04 6.67 23.99
C LYS A 260 -5.43 7.08 22.66
N ILE A 261 -5.57 6.22 21.65
CA ILE A 261 -5.15 6.49 20.28
C ILE A 261 -6.39 6.94 19.49
N SER A 262 -6.30 8.05 18.75
CA SER A 262 -7.44 8.59 17.99
C SER A 262 -7.02 9.11 16.63
N VAL A 263 -7.80 8.81 15.59
CA VAL A 263 -7.68 9.46 14.27
C VAL A 263 -8.37 10.82 14.36
N LEU A 264 -7.61 11.92 14.36
CA LEU A 264 -8.16 13.28 14.44
C LEU A 264 -8.67 13.78 13.10
N SER A 265 -7.90 13.54 12.04
CA SER A 265 -8.26 13.92 10.68
C SER A 265 -7.52 13.07 9.66
N LYS A 266 -8.10 12.95 8.47
CA LYS A 266 -7.52 12.22 7.33
C LYS A 266 -8.01 12.78 6.00
N THR A 267 -7.16 12.78 4.99
CA THR A 267 -7.55 12.87 3.57
C THR A 267 -7.39 11.53 2.87
N VAL A 268 -6.61 10.61 3.43
CA VAL A 268 -6.46 9.25 2.92
C VAL A 268 -7.79 8.49 2.97
N ARG A 269 -8.02 7.62 1.98
CA ARG A 269 -9.26 6.86 1.83
C ARG A 269 -9.57 5.99 3.05
N VAL A 270 -8.58 5.29 3.57
CA VAL A 270 -8.70 4.47 4.77
C VAL A 270 -7.66 4.92 5.79
N CYS A 271 -8.15 5.45 6.92
CA CYS A 271 -7.37 5.56 8.14
C CYS A 271 -8.26 5.19 9.33
N GLU A 272 -7.94 4.08 9.98
CA GLU A 272 -8.72 3.46 11.05
C GLU A 272 -7.80 2.69 12.02
N LEU A 273 -8.31 2.37 13.20
CA LEU A 273 -7.59 1.66 14.25
C LEU A 273 -8.14 0.24 14.43
N ARG A 274 -7.26 -0.75 14.45
CA ARG A 274 -7.57 -2.15 14.78
C ARG A 274 -6.72 -2.53 15.97
N GLU A 275 -7.29 -2.46 17.17
CA GLU A 275 -6.50 -2.48 18.41
C GLU A 275 -5.43 -1.36 18.36
N SER A 276 -4.15 -1.66 18.63
CA SER A 276 -3.04 -0.70 18.50
C SER A 276 -2.48 -0.56 17.08
N MET A 277 -3.08 -1.21 16.07
CA MET A 277 -2.65 -1.08 14.67
C MET A 277 -3.32 0.12 14.00
N ILE A 278 -2.51 0.99 13.42
CA ILE A 278 -2.94 2.09 12.56
C ILE A 278 -2.97 1.57 11.12
N VAL A 279 -4.16 1.47 10.54
CA VAL A 279 -4.32 1.18 9.12
C VAL A 279 -4.27 2.52 8.37
N PHE A 280 -3.36 2.68 7.42
CA PHE A 280 -3.26 3.84 6.53
C PHE A 280 -3.17 3.35 5.09
N ALA A 281 -4.25 3.42 4.33
CA ALA A 281 -4.30 2.87 2.97
C ALA A 281 -5.05 3.76 1.97
N LEU A 282 -4.46 3.88 0.78
CA LEU A 282 -4.94 4.66 -0.36
C LEU A 282 -6.24 4.11 -0.98
#